data_AF-A0A2E9J014-F1
#
_entry.id   AF-A0A2E9J014-F1
#
_cell.length_a   1.000
_cell.length_b   1.000
_cell.length_c   1.000
_cell.angle_alpha   90.00
_cell.angle_beta   90.00
_cell.angle_gamma   90.00
#
_symmetry.space_group_name_H-M   'P 1'
#
loop_
_entity.id
_entity.type
_entity.pdbx_description
1 polymer ?
#
loop_
_entity_poly.entity_id
_entity_poly.type
_entity_poly.pdbx_seq_one_letter_code
_entity_poly.pdbx_strand_id
1 'polypeptide(L)'
;MDDEHHDYSKKDKLIGCDWDECYEHYESGYYWNNDNHNRSIFISKRIVDKYSLDKVKPIKEWFDKQNWDNNERDAYKAYSYYLYASNSTGYSKDYIEPEDHIKRAKEETPHGNINSKEFTAWWNDFPIELLDEPEEDVKIIS
;
A
#
# COMPACT_ATOMS: atom_id res chain seq x y z
N MET A 1 6.87 28.21 20.37
CA MET A 1 7.21 27.38 19.21
C MET A 1 6.53 26.08 19.51
N ASP A 2 5.29 25.98 19.05
CA ASP A 2 4.47 24.81 19.29
C ASP A 2 4.92 23.77 18.27
N ASP A 3 5.56 22.71 18.77
CA ASP A 3 5.80 21.50 17.99
C ASP A 3 4.42 20.94 17.60
N GLU A 4 4.01 21.19 16.36
CA GLU A 4 2.93 20.44 15.74
C GLU A 4 3.38 18.98 15.65
N HIS A 5 3.07 18.21 16.68
CA HIS A 5 2.92 16.77 16.56
C HIS A 5 1.86 16.52 15.48
N HIS A 6 2.31 16.31 14.25
CA HIS A 6 1.47 15.75 13.20
C HIS A 6 1.09 14.35 13.65
N ASP A 7 -0.10 14.25 14.21
CA ASP A 7 -0.73 12.98 14.52
C ASP A 7 -1.14 12.34 13.18
N TYR A 8 -0.21 11.56 12.61
CA TYR A 8 -0.42 10.75 11.39
C TYR A 8 -1.55 9.72 11.54
N SER A 9 -2.18 9.62 12.73
CA SER A 9 -3.32 8.73 13.01
C SER A 9 -4.69 9.34 12.72
N LYS A 10 -4.79 10.58 12.23
CA LYS A 10 -6.09 11.15 11.86
C LYS A 10 -6.76 10.24 10.83
N LYS A 11 -7.83 9.58 11.26
CA LYS A 11 -8.78 8.86 10.41
C LYS A 11 -9.32 9.83 9.37
N ASP A 12 -8.65 9.90 8.24
CA ASP A 12 -9.13 10.59 7.06
C ASP A 12 -10.11 9.67 6.36
N LYS A 13 -11.31 10.18 6.15
CA LYS A 13 -12.43 9.36 5.75
C LYS A 13 -12.48 9.30 4.23
N LEU A 14 -12.47 8.10 3.68
CA LEU A 14 -12.74 7.87 2.26
C LEU A 14 -14.17 8.35 1.94
N ILE A 15 -14.28 9.34 1.06
CA ILE A 15 -15.52 9.88 0.53
C ILE A 15 -15.97 9.04 -0.68
N GLY A 16 -15.04 8.66 -1.55
CA GLY A 16 -15.31 7.84 -2.73
C GLY A 16 -14.03 7.46 -3.48
N CYS A 17 -14.16 6.57 -4.44
CA CYS A 17 -13.07 6.19 -5.35
C CYS A 17 -13.60 6.16 -6.78
N ASP A 18 -12.74 6.51 -7.73
CA ASP A 18 -12.98 6.35 -9.16
C ASP A 18 -11.81 5.58 -9.76
N TRP A 19 -12.10 4.35 -10.16
CA TRP A 19 -11.10 3.45 -10.75
C TRP A 19 -10.85 3.74 -12.24
N ASP A 20 -11.80 4.39 -12.92
CA ASP A 20 -11.63 4.79 -14.33
C ASP A 20 -10.76 6.05 -14.42
N GLU A 21 -10.86 6.94 -13.42
CA GLU A 21 -10.07 8.16 -13.28
C GLU A 21 -8.83 8.01 -12.38
N CYS A 22 -8.57 6.80 -11.87
CA CYS A 22 -7.41 6.41 -11.06
C CYS A 22 -7.20 7.29 -9.81
N TYR A 23 -8.24 7.56 -9.01
CA TYR A 23 -8.08 8.25 -7.72
C TYR A 23 -8.99 7.72 -6.61
N GLU A 24 -8.57 7.98 -5.38
CA GLU A 24 -9.42 7.89 -4.20
C GLU A 24 -9.54 9.29 -3.55
N HIS A 25 -10.76 9.67 -3.21
CA HIS A 25 -11.09 10.96 -2.61
C HIS A 25 -11.37 10.78 -1.12
N TYR A 26 -10.54 11.41 -0.31
CA TYR A 26 -10.65 11.48 1.14
C TYR A 26 -11.06 12.91 1.56
N GLU A 27 -11.47 13.09 2.82
CA GLU A 27 -11.81 14.43 3.35
C GLU A 27 -10.66 15.43 3.22
N SER A 28 -9.41 14.94 3.24
CA SER A 28 -8.24 15.79 3.05
C SER A 28 -7.94 16.13 1.58
N GLY A 29 -8.47 15.39 0.60
CA GLY A 29 -8.27 15.63 -0.82
C GLY A 29 -8.20 14.34 -1.65
N TYR A 30 -7.63 14.46 -2.85
CA TYR A 30 -7.57 13.44 -3.87
C TYR A 30 -6.19 12.80 -3.90
N TYR A 31 -6.15 11.49 -3.84
CA TYR A 31 -4.94 10.68 -3.92
C TYR A 31 -4.99 9.89 -5.22
N TRP A 32 -4.00 10.13 -6.06
CA TRP A 32 -3.92 9.58 -7.40
C TRP A 32 -3.28 8.21 -7.33
N ASN A 33 -3.98 7.18 -7.79
CA ASN A 33 -3.49 5.81 -7.80
C ASN A 33 -2.38 5.64 -8.83
N ASN A 34 -1.48 4.71 -8.54
CA ASN A 34 -0.44 4.31 -9.45
C ASN A 34 -0.65 2.87 -9.90
N ASP A 35 -1.49 2.68 -10.91
CA ASP A 35 -1.89 1.36 -11.42
C ASP A 35 -0.70 0.51 -11.92
N ASN A 36 0.42 1.16 -12.25
CA ASN A 36 1.63 0.50 -12.76
C ASN A 36 2.62 0.08 -11.66
N HIS A 37 2.41 0.45 -10.40
CA HIS A 37 3.41 0.24 -9.34
C HIS A 37 2.85 -0.47 -8.10
N ASN A 38 1.87 -1.36 -8.25
CA ASN A 38 1.39 -2.16 -7.12
C ASN A 38 2.46 -3.15 -6.65
N ARG A 39 2.81 -3.13 -5.36
CA ARG A 39 3.76 -4.08 -4.76
C ARG A 39 3.01 -5.33 -4.31
N SER A 40 3.64 -6.50 -4.45
CA SER A 40 3.16 -7.72 -3.79
C SER A 40 3.98 -7.93 -2.52
N ILE A 41 3.29 -8.11 -1.40
CA ILE A 41 3.91 -8.37 -0.10
C ILE A 41 3.58 -9.81 0.28
N PHE A 42 4.59 -10.67 0.31
CA PHE A 42 4.48 -12.05 0.80
C PHE A 42 4.74 -12.08 2.29
N ILE A 43 3.92 -12.84 3.02
CA ILE A 43 3.94 -12.85 4.48
C ILE A 43 3.80 -14.27 5.02
N SER A 44 4.57 -14.57 6.07
CA SER A 44 4.47 -15.83 6.81
C SER A 44 3.18 -15.87 7.63
N LYS A 45 2.73 -17.08 7.98
CA LYS A 45 1.58 -17.25 8.90
C LYS A 45 1.82 -16.58 10.26
N ARG A 46 3.08 -16.59 10.74
CA ARG A 46 3.47 -15.94 12.01
C ARG A 46 3.13 -14.46 12.01
N ILE A 47 3.38 -13.75 10.91
CA ILE A 47 3.09 -12.32 10.77
C ILE A 47 1.60 -12.04 10.69
N VAL A 48 0.87 -12.86 9.92
CA VAL A 48 -0.61 -12.76 9.86
C VAL A 48 -1.21 -12.88 11.25
N ASP A 49 -0.77 -13.87 12.03
CA ASP A 49 -1.26 -14.09 13.39
C ASP A 49 -0.80 -12.97 14.34
N LYS A 50 0.45 -12.48 14.22
CA LYS A 50 1.02 -11.39 15.04
C LYS A 50 0.22 -10.09 14.90
N TYR A 51 -0.14 -9.72 13.68
CA TYR A 51 -0.83 -8.46 13.38
C TYR A 51 -2.33 -8.61 13.15
N SER A 52 -2.87 -9.83 13.28
CA SER A 52 -4.29 -10.13 13.03
C SER A 52 -4.76 -9.65 11.65
N LEU A 53 -3.94 -9.86 10.61
CA LEU A 53 -4.24 -9.40 9.25
C LEU A 53 -5.39 -10.22 8.65
N ASP A 54 -6.44 -9.56 8.19
CA ASP A 54 -7.65 -10.19 7.66
C ASP A 54 -7.79 -10.07 6.14
N LYS A 55 -7.22 -9.02 5.53
CA LYS A 55 -7.25 -8.74 4.08
C LYS A 55 -6.18 -9.48 3.26
N VAL A 56 -5.70 -10.63 3.73
CA VAL A 56 -4.61 -11.40 3.12
C VAL A 56 -5.14 -12.55 2.26
N LYS A 57 -4.41 -12.94 1.22
CA LYS A 57 -4.78 -14.02 0.30
C LYS A 57 -3.78 -15.18 0.38
N PRO A 58 -4.19 -16.44 0.17
CA PRO A 58 -3.26 -17.57 0.14
C PRO A 58 -2.21 -17.42 -0.97
N ILE A 59 -0.93 -17.60 -0.66
CA ILE A 59 0.16 -17.40 -1.64
C ILE A 59 0.03 -18.28 -2.90
N LYS A 60 -0.63 -19.44 -2.78
CA LYS A 60 -0.92 -20.32 -3.90
C LYS A 60 -1.66 -19.61 -5.04
N GLU A 61 -2.61 -18.72 -4.73
CA GLU A 61 -3.34 -17.96 -5.75
C GLU A 61 -2.42 -17.02 -6.55
N TRP A 62 -1.36 -16.51 -5.92
CA TRP A 62 -0.39 -15.67 -6.60
C TRP A 62 0.47 -16.52 -7.55
N PHE A 63 0.98 -17.67 -7.10
CA PHE A 63 1.76 -18.58 -7.96
C PHE A 63 0.97 -19.09 -9.16
N ASP A 64 -0.30 -19.44 -8.95
CA ASP A 64 -1.17 -19.94 -10.01
C ASP A 64 -1.41 -18.87 -11.09
N LYS A 65 -1.41 -17.57 -10.74
CA LYS A 65 -1.48 -16.46 -11.70
C LYS A 65 -0.19 -16.24 -12.48
N GLN A 66 0.96 -16.44 -11.86
CA GLN A 66 2.26 -16.21 -12.50
C GLN A 66 2.77 -17.41 -13.31
N ASN A 67 2.08 -18.56 -13.24
CA ASN A 67 2.47 -19.80 -13.91
C ASN A 67 3.91 -20.27 -13.54
N TRP A 68 4.31 -20.04 -12.29
CA TRP A 68 5.64 -20.38 -11.79
C TRP A 68 5.84 -21.88 -11.62
N ASP A 69 7.06 -22.34 -11.91
CA ASP A 69 7.51 -23.70 -11.71
C ASP A 69 7.83 -24.02 -10.24
N ASN A 70 8.17 -25.28 -9.94
CA ASN A 70 8.42 -25.71 -8.56
C ASN A 70 9.68 -25.09 -7.96
N ASN A 71 10.71 -24.79 -8.75
CA ASN A 71 11.95 -24.19 -8.25
C ASN A 71 11.71 -22.71 -7.88
N GLU A 72 10.91 -22.00 -8.68
CA GLU A 72 10.50 -20.62 -8.38
C GLU A 72 9.67 -20.56 -7.10
N ARG A 73 8.76 -21.52 -6.89
CA ARG A 73 7.95 -21.63 -5.66
C ARG A 73 8.77 -21.93 -4.42
N ASP A 74 9.83 -22.73 -4.54
CA ASP A 74 10.69 -23.10 -3.40
C ASP A 74 11.36 -21.89 -2.75
N ALA A 75 11.66 -20.83 -3.52
CA ALA A 75 12.19 -19.57 -3.00
C ALA A 75 11.22 -18.83 -2.06
N TYR A 76 9.94 -19.21 -2.04
CA TYR A 76 8.88 -18.56 -1.29
C TYR A 76 8.16 -19.49 -0.30
N LYS A 77 8.73 -20.68 -0.04
CA LYS A 77 8.13 -21.68 0.87
C LYS A 77 7.97 -21.21 2.32
N ALA A 78 8.67 -20.15 2.72
CA ALA A 78 8.55 -19.56 4.06
C ALA A 78 7.25 -18.75 4.24
N TYR A 79 6.64 -18.30 3.13
CA TYR A 79 5.44 -17.47 3.15
C TYR A 79 4.19 -18.32 2.93
N SER A 80 3.10 -17.91 3.56
CA SER A 80 1.81 -18.60 3.47
C SER A 80 0.74 -17.75 2.78
N TYR A 81 0.91 -16.43 2.83
CA TYR A 81 -0.06 -15.48 2.32
C TYR A 81 0.64 -14.38 1.52
N TYR A 82 -0.16 -13.60 0.82
CA TYR A 82 0.26 -12.37 0.18
C TYR A 82 -0.84 -11.31 0.28
N LEU A 83 -0.45 -10.04 0.20
CA LEU A 83 -1.34 -8.90 0.00
C LEU A 83 -0.77 -7.99 -1.07
N TYR A 84 -1.64 -7.17 -1.67
CA TYR A 84 -1.21 -6.12 -2.59
C TYR A 84 -1.11 -4.82 -1.82
N ALA A 85 -0.03 -4.08 -2.05
CA ALA A 85 0.10 -2.71 -1.58
C ALA A 85 0.07 -1.77 -2.79
N SER A 86 -0.96 -0.92 -2.82
CA SER A 86 -1.11 0.16 -3.77
C SER A 86 -0.14 1.30 -3.45
N ASN A 87 0.34 1.94 -4.51
CA ASN A 87 1.14 3.15 -4.44
C ASN A 87 0.33 4.33 -4.97
N SER A 88 0.64 5.52 -4.46
CA SER A 88 0.12 6.76 -4.99
C SER A 88 1.12 7.39 -5.96
N THR A 89 0.62 8.02 -7.02
CA THR A 89 1.38 8.90 -7.91
C THR A 89 1.48 10.32 -7.35
N GLY A 90 0.59 10.69 -6.41
CA GLY A 90 0.61 11.98 -5.74
C GLY A 90 -0.73 12.36 -5.14
N TYR A 91 -0.76 13.51 -4.49
CA TYR A 91 -1.91 14.09 -3.81
C TYR A 91 -2.26 15.49 -4.35
N SER A 92 -3.55 15.79 -4.45
CA SER A 92 -4.06 17.13 -4.70
C SER A 92 -5.21 17.47 -3.74
N LYS A 93 -5.17 18.66 -3.15
CA LYS A 93 -6.22 19.11 -2.23
C LYS A 93 -7.58 19.24 -2.92
N ASP A 94 -7.56 19.78 -4.13
CA ASP A 94 -8.74 19.93 -4.98
C ASP A 94 -8.67 18.92 -6.13
N TYR A 95 -9.84 18.62 -6.73
CA TYR A 95 -9.91 17.79 -7.92
C TYR A 95 -9.10 18.43 -9.05
N ILE A 96 -8.39 17.60 -9.80
CA ILE A 96 -7.69 17.95 -11.03
C ILE A 96 -8.05 16.91 -12.08
N GLU A 97 -8.10 17.32 -13.34
CA GLU A 97 -8.41 16.38 -14.43
C GLU A 97 -7.36 15.26 -14.48
N PRO A 98 -7.74 14.00 -14.77
CA PRO A 98 -6.82 12.86 -14.78
C PRO A 98 -5.62 13.04 -15.70
N GLU A 99 -5.72 13.74 -16.83
CA GLU A 99 -4.58 14.02 -17.71
C GLU A 99 -3.49 14.92 -17.09
N ASP A 100 -3.85 15.69 -16.06
CA ASP A 100 -3.00 16.71 -15.46
C ASP A 100 -2.39 16.27 -14.11
N HIS A 101 -2.83 15.14 -13.56
CA HIS A 101 -2.45 14.75 -12.20
C HIS A 101 -0.95 14.59 -12.02
N ILE A 102 -0.26 13.95 -12.97
CA ILE A 102 1.20 13.73 -12.93
C ILE A 102 1.97 15.05 -12.77
N LYS A 103 1.45 16.17 -13.30
CA LYS A 103 2.15 17.47 -13.28
C LYS A 103 1.79 18.31 -12.05
N ARG A 104 0.62 18.08 -11.45
CA ARG A 104 0.03 19.00 -10.46
C ARG A 104 -0.13 18.38 -9.08
N ALA A 105 -0.17 17.05 -8.99
CA ALA A 105 -0.15 16.32 -7.74
C ALA A 105 1.22 16.48 -7.06
N LYS A 106 1.22 16.43 -5.73
CA LYS A 106 2.40 16.57 -4.89
C LYS A 106 2.70 15.26 -4.20
N GLU A 107 3.98 15.02 -3.93
CA GLU A 107 4.41 13.88 -3.12
C GLU A 107 4.10 14.07 -1.63
N GLU A 108 4.10 15.32 -1.16
CA GLU A 108 3.73 15.63 0.22
C GLU A 108 2.22 15.61 0.39
N THR A 109 1.76 14.77 1.31
CA THR A 109 0.35 14.61 1.65
C THR A 109 0.12 14.96 3.13
N PRO A 110 -1.13 15.19 3.55
CA PRO A 110 -1.50 15.29 4.97
C PRO A 110 -1.08 14.10 5.85
N HIS A 111 -0.80 12.94 5.24
CA HIS A 111 -0.40 11.69 5.91
C HIS A 111 1.07 11.34 5.68
N GLY A 112 1.88 12.33 5.29
CA GLY A 112 3.30 12.17 5.00
C GLY A 112 3.59 12.06 3.49
N ASN A 113 4.87 11.92 3.16
CA ASN A 113 5.32 11.78 1.79
C ASN A 113 4.82 10.44 1.20
N ILE A 114 4.34 10.43 -0.05
CA ILE A 114 3.83 9.20 -0.72
C ILE A 114 4.85 8.05 -0.78
N ASN A 115 6.14 8.34 -0.67
CA ASN A 115 7.23 7.35 -0.69
C ASN A 115 7.64 6.89 0.72
N SER A 116 7.00 7.39 1.78
CA SER A 116 7.29 7.04 3.17
C SER A 116 6.62 5.72 3.58
N LYS A 117 7.17 5.08 4.62
CA LYS A 117 6.58 3.85 5.19
C LYS A 117 5.26 4.14 5.88
N GLU A 118 5.20 5.27 6.56
CA GLU A 118 4.04 5.82 7.25
C GLU A 118 2.86 5.97 6.29
N PHE A 119 3.07 6.65 5.17
CA PHE A 119 2.06 6.80 4.13
C PHE A 119 1.65 5.45 3.55
N THR A 120 2.62 4.59 3.21
CA THR A 120 2.35 3.27 2.61
C THR A 120 1.46 2.43 3.53
N ALA A 121 1.77 2.41 4.83
CA ALA A 121 1.03 1.66 5.83
C ALA A 121 -0.39 2.22 6.05
N TRP A 122 -0.52 3.55 6.13
CA TRP A 122 -1.81 4.23 6.22
C TRP A 122 -2.69 3.94 4.99
N TRP A 123 -2.15 4.14 3.79
CA TRP A 123 -2.85 3.97 2.52
C TRP A 123 -3.41 2.56 2.33
N ASN A 124 -2.62 1.57 2.74
CA ASN A 124 -2.93 0.15 2.52
C ASN A 124 -3.58 -0.53 3.73
N ASP A 125 -3.87 0.23 4.78
CA ASP A 125 -4.53 -0.26 5.99
C ASP A 125 -3.83 -1.47 6.62
N PHE A 126 -2.51 -1.35 6.85
CA PHE A 126 -1.74 -2.35 7.60
C PHE A 126 -0.79 -1.69 8.62
N PRO A 127 -0.33 -2.41 9.66
CA PRO A 127 0.62 -1.86 10.64
C PRO A 127 1.96 -1.48 10.01
N ILE A 128 2.49 -0.31 10.33
CA ILE A 128 3.76 0.18 9.76
C ILE A 128 4.93 -0.77 10.04
N GLU A 129 4.93 -1.41 11.21
CA GLU A 129 5.97 -2.35 11.64
C GLU A 129 6.06 -3.59 10.73
N LEU A 130 5.01 -3.88 9.95
CA LEU A 130 5.03 -4.94 8.94
C LEU A 130 6.13 -4.69 7.89
N LEU A 131 6.43 -3.43 7.57
CA LEU A 131 7.47 -3.03 6.62
C LEU A 131 8.89 -3.13 7.19
N ASP A 132 9.02 -3.44 8.48
CA ASP A 132 10.29 -3.61 9.19
C ASP A 132 10.54 -5.07 9.62
N GLU A 133 9.60 -5.98 9.35
CA GLU A 133 9.78 -7.40 9.60
C GLU A 133 10.92 -7.99 8.76
N PRO A 134 11.62 -9.01 9.28
CA PRO A 134 12.75 -9.60 8.56
C PRO A 134 12.29 -10.34 7.30
N GLU A 135 13.19 -10.47 6.30
CA GLU A 135 12.85 -11.09 5.01
C GLU A 135 12.34 -12.53 5.15
N GLU A 136 12.75 -13.27 6.20
CA GLU A 136 12.23 -14.61 6.50
C GLU A 136 10.71 -14.65 6.75
N ASP A 137 10.12 -13.50 7.11
CA ASP A 137 8.73 -13.33 7.49
C ASP A 137 7.95 -12.50 6.48
N VAL A 138 8.57 -11.44 5.95
CA VAL A 138 7.94 -10.50 5.01
C VAL A 138 8.86 -10.23 3.84
N LYS A 139 8.37 -10.45 2.62
CA LYS A 139 9.09 -10.15 1.39
C LYS A 139 8.26 -9.28 0.48
N ILE A 140 8.81 -8.11 0.15
CA ILE A 140 8.17 -7.12 -0.72
C ILE A 140 8.80 -7.24 -2.11
N ILE A 141 7.98 -7.44 -3.13
CA ILE A 141 8.38 -7.41 -4.53
C ILE A 141 7.59 -6.33 -5.28
N SER A 142 8.24 -5.72 -6.26
CA SER A 142 7.66 -4.70 -7.16
C SER A 142 7.47 -5.29 -8.55
#